data_AF-A0A957VLB7-F1
#
_entry.id   AF-A0A957VLB7-F1
#
_cell.length_a   1.000
_cell.length_b   1.000
_cell.length_c   1.000
_cell.angle_alpha   90.00
_cell.angle_beta   90.00
_cell.angle_gamma   90.00
#
_symmetry.space_group_name_H-M   'P 1'
#
loop_
_entity.id
_entity.type
_entity.pdbx_description
1 polymer ?
#
loop_
_entity_poly.entity_id
_entity_poly.type
_entity_poly.pdbx_seq_one_letter_code
_entity_poly.pdbx_strand_id
1 'polypeptide(L)' 'MTVYSNNPVSQALHERLGFQLEGRLRRIIYTHGRFFDELYYGITDDEFAALAGGESGG' A
#
# COMPACT_ATOMS: atom_id res chain seq x y z
N MET A 1 0.72 -1.20 5.81
CA MET A 1 -0.69 -1.64 5.72
C MET A 1 -0.80 -2.74 4.68
N THR A 2 -1.70 -3.71 4.85
CA THR A 2 -1.85 -4.84 3.93
C THR A 2 -3.13 -4.77 3.10
N VAL A 3 -3.00 -4.99 1.79
CA VAL A 3 -4.07 -4.97 0.79
C VAL A 3 -4.06 -6.28 0.02
N TYR A 4 -5.22 -6.84 -0.29
CA TYR A 4 -5.29 -8.07 -1.10
C TYR A 4 -5.21 -7.76 -2.59
N SER A 5 -4.52 -8.61 -3.34
CA SER A 5 -4.33 -8.42 -4.79
C SER A 5 -5.64 -8.47 -5.61
N ASN A 6 -6.73 -9.01 -5.05
CA ASN A 6 -8.05 -9.05 -5.67
C ASN A 6 -8.88 -7.77 -5.48
N ASN A 7 -8.33 -6.74 -4.83
CA ASN A 7 -9.02 -5.47 -4.60
C ASN A 7 -8.27 -4.31 -5.30
N PRO A 8 -8.44 -4.13 -6.62
CA PRO A 8 -7.72 -3.11 -7.38
C PRO A 8 -8.14 -1.67 -7.01
N VAL A 9 -9.37 -1.48 -6.52
CA VAL A 9 -9.84 -0.17 -6.06
C VAL A 9 -9.09 0.26 -4.80
N SER A 10 -8.88 -0.66 -3.85
CA SER A 10 -8.08 -0.38 -2.67
C SER A 10 -6.62 -0.08 -3.04
N GLN A 11 -6.01 -0.86 -3.94
CA GLN A 11 -4.65 -0.61 -4.42
C GLN A 11 -4.49 0.80 -5.00
N ALA A 12 -5.38 1.18 -5.93
CA ALA A 12 -5.35 2.51 -6.54
C ALA A 12 -5.59 3.64 -5.52
N LEU A 13 -6.42 3.42 -4.49
CA LEU A 13 -6.61 4.39 -3.42
C LEU A 13 -5.31 4.59 -2.61
N HIS A 14 -4.62 3.52 -2.25
CA HIS A 14 -3.36 3.61 -1.49
C HIS A 14 -2.28 4.36 -2.27
N GLU A 15 -2.13 4.04 -3.55
CA GLU A 15 -1.18 4.72 -4.44
C GLU A 15 -1.50 6.22 -4.58
N ARG A 16 -2.79 6.57 -4.69
CA ARG A 16 -3.22 7.99 -4.74
C ARG A 16 -3.02 8.74 -3.42
N LEU A 17 -3.01 8.04 -2.29
CA LEU A 17 -2.72 8.61 -0.97
C LEU A 17 -1.21 8.70 -0.70
N GLY A 18 -0.36 8.30 -1.65
CA GLY A 18 1.09 8.40 -1.57
C GLY A 18 1.79 7.18 -0.97
N PHE A 19 1.07 6.12 -0.65
CA PHE A 19 1.68 4.87 -0.20
C PHE A 19 2.42 4.16 -1.34
N GLN A 20 3.56 3.57 -1.02
CA GLN A 20 4.38 2.79 -1.94
C GLN A 20 4.19 1.29 -1.70
N LEU A 21 4.23 0.49 -2.78
CA LEU A 21 4.23 -0.97 -2.66
C LEU A 21 5.62 -1.45 -2.26
N GLU A 22 5.75 -1.99 -1.05
CA GLU A 22 7.02 -2.44 -0.49
C GLU A 22 7.22 -3.96 -0.62
N GLY A 23 6.14 -4.71 -0.79
CA GLY A 23 6.23 -6.16 -0.83
C GLY A 23 4.99 -6.87 -1.33
N ARG A 24 5.20 -8.11 -1.81
CA ARG A 24 4.14 -9.02 -2.25
C ARG A 24 4.42 -10.42 -1.76
N LEU A 25 3.57 -10.91 -0.87
CA LEU A 25 3.55 -12.31 -0.47
C LEU A 25 2.61 -13.08 -1.38
N ARG A 26 3.18 -14.05 -2.12
CA ARG A 26 2.45 -14.79 -3.15
C ARG A 26 1.72 -15.98 -2.58
N ARG A 27 0.44 -16.13 -2.93
CA ARG A 27 -0.42 -17.28 -2.62
C ARG A 27 -0.51 -17.60 -1.13
N ILE A 28 -0.56 -16.58 -0.28
CA ILE A 28 -0.57 -16.78 1.18
C ILE A 28 -2.00 -16.76 1.75
N ILE A 29 -2.97 -16.19 1.02
CA ILE A 29 -4.38 -16.15 1.42
C ILE A 29 -5.17 -17.14 0.58
N TYR A 30 -5.88 -18.09 1.19
CA TYR A 30 -6.80 -19.01 0.50
C TYR A 30 -8.25 -18.67 0.85
N THR A 31 -9.03 -18.26 -0.14
CA THR A 31 -10.46 -17.97 0.04
C THR A 31 -11.21 -18.16 -1.29
N HIS A 32 -12.52 -18.44 -1.26
CA HIS A 32 -13.32 -18.65 -2.48
C HIS A 32 -12.72 -19.65 -3.49
N GLY A 33 -12.07 -20.71 -2.99
CA GLY A 33 -11.45 -21.75 -3.82
C GLY A 33 -10.18 -21.33 -4.56
N ARG A 34 -9.59 -20.16 -4.25
CA ARG A 34 -8.39 -19.66 -4.93
C ARG A 34 -7.39 -19.05 -3.94
N PHE A 35 -6.12 -19.13 -4.30
CA PHE A 35 -5.05 -18.40 -3.61
C PHE A 35 -4.94 -16.97 -4.14
N PHE A 36 -4.78 -16.02 -3.22
CA PHE A 36 -4.54 -14.61 -3.48
C PHE A 36 -3.22 -14.17 -2.87
N ASP A 37 -2.71 -13.07 -3.41
CA ASP A 37 -1.49 -12.45 -2.92
C ASP A 37 -1.85 -11.36 -1.92
N GLU A 38 -0.97 -11.18 -0.96
CA GLU A 38 -1.03 -10.12 0.02
C GLU A 38 0.02 -9.06 -0.34
N LEU A 39 -0.43 -7.81 -0.49
CA LEU A 39 0.38 -6.66 -0.89
C LEU A 39 0.63 -5.78 0.32
N TYR A 40 1.89 -5.42 0.53
CA TYR A 40 2.31 -4.56 1.63
C TYR A 40 2.60 -3.17 1.10
N TYR A 41 1.84 -2.20 1.61
CA TYR A 41 2.01 -0.80 1.31
C TYR A 41 2.57 -0.06 2.52
N GLY A 42 3.55 0.81 2.30
CA GLY A 42 4.17 1.65 3.31
C GLY A 42 4.19 3.11 2.89
N ILE A 43 4.38 3.98 3.87
CA ILE A 43 4.73 5.37 3.68
C ILE A 43 5.62 5.75 4.87
N THR A 44 6.73 6.40 4.60
CA THR A 44 7.64 6.91 5.63
C THR A 44 7.15 8.24 6.19
N ASP A 45 7.69 8.65 7.34
CA ASP A 45 7.34 9.94 7.95
C ASP A 45 7.73 11.12 7.04
N ASP A 46 8.91 11.05 6.40
CA ASP A 46 9.38 12.05 5.44
C ASP A 46 8.44 12.17 4.22
N GLU A 47 8.01 11.04 3.66
CA GLU A 47 7.06 11.01 2.54
C GLU A 47 5.70 11.57 2.94
N PHE A 48 5.22 11.23 4.13
CA PHE A 48 3.96 11.76 4.66
C PHE A 48 4.03 13.27 4.90
N ALA A 49 5.13 13.75 5.50
CA ALA A 49 5.36 15.18 5.74
C ALA A 49 5.41 15.99 4.43
N ALA A 50 6.05 15.44 3.39
CA ALA A 50 6.10 16.06 2.07
C ALA A 50 4.71 16.20 1.42
N LEU A 51 3.79 15.25 1.65
CA LEU A 51 2.42 15.31 1.13
C LEU A 51 1.55 16.36 1.84
N ALA A 52 1.84 16.65 3.12
CA ALA A 52 1.07 17.60 3.92
C ALA A 52 1.41 19.08 3.63
N GLY A 53 2.36 19.35 2.73
CA GLY A 53 2.79 20.72 2.41
C GLY A 53 3.66 21.37 3.50
N GLY A 54 4.25 20.56 4.39
CA GLY A 54 5.15 21.07 5.43
C GLY A 54 6.49 21.45 4.83
N GLU A 55 6.70 22.75 4.59
CA GLU A 55 8.04 23.33 4.59
C GLU A 55 8.71 22.94 5.92
N SER A 56 9.58 21.94 5.88
CA SER A 56 10.54 21.72 6.95
C SER A 56 11.66 22.71 6.70
N GLY A 57 11.46 23.92 7.23
CA GLY A 57 12.46 24.99 7.20
C GLY A 57 13.79 24.49 7.75
N GLY A 58 14.86 24.69 6.96
CA GLY A 58 16.25 24.73 7.42
C GLY A 58 16.68 26.16 7.68
#